data_AF-R5CM20-F1
#
_entry.id   AF-R5CM20-F1
#
_cell.length_a   1.000
_cell.length_b   1.000
_cell.length_c   1.000
_cell.angle_alpha   90.00
_cell.angle_beta   90.00
_cell.angle_gamma   90.00
#
_symmetry.space_group_name_H-M   'P 1'
#
loop_
_entity.id
_entity.type
_entity.pdbx_description
1 polymer ?
#
loop_
_entity_poly.entity_id
_entity_poly.type
_entity_poly.pdbx_seq_one_letter_code
_entity_poly.pdbx_strand_id
1 'polypeptide(L)'
;MSVSSNYNSPSFKDEIKKFVQSEFEILVKSLCSEEELKRVPNISEIFSENLAKSIVEKVENPERDKKLSILYTHEKNFLDILKEYKEEIKFATTIQSEIRKEEATFFSSTLKEVCNSLKETQIDPKCQVQWIYDLVSSYTSSLKLSSRLAEEHVISLLGDIQKDVSDVINKE
;
A
#
# COMPACT_ATOMS: atom_id res chain seq x y z
N MET A 1 14.35 -8.34 2.05
CA MET A 1 14.45 -9.59 1.27
C MET A 1 14.63 -9.21 -0.19
N SER A 2 15.80 -9.50 -0.75
CA SER A 2 16.21 -9.12 -2.10
C SER A 2 15.52 -10.01 -3.13
N VAL A 3 14.61 -9.46 -3.93
CA VAL A 3 14.04 -10.17 -5.07
C VAL A 3 15.01 -10.02 -6.23
N SER A 4 15.92 -10.98 -6.35
CA SER A 4 16.73 -11.19 -7.54
C SER A 4 15.83 -11.72 -8.66
N SER A 5 15.23 -10.84 -9.45
CA SER A 5 14.52 -11.26 -10.67
C SER A 5 15.56 -11.54 -11.75
N ASN A 6 16.05 -12.78 -11.77
CA ASN A 6 16.86 -13.34 -12.84
C ASN A 6 15.95 -13.61 -14.06
N TYR A 7 15.59 -12.56 -14.79
CA TYR A 7 14.97 -12.71 -16.11
C TYR A 7 16.06 -12.56 -17.16
N ASN A 8 16.63 -13.70 -17.53
CA ASN A 8 17.48 -13.85 -18.72
C ASN A 8 16.56 -13.84 -19.96
N SER A 9 15.97 -12.69 -20.26
CA SER A 9 15.35 -12.41 -21.56
C SER A 9 16.48 -12.28 -22.60
N PRO A 10 16.31 -12.77 -23.84
CA PRO A 10 17.18 -12.34 -24.93
C PRO A 10 17.22 -10.80 -24.89
N SER A 11 18.42 -10.21 -24.99
CA SER A 11 18.52 -8.75 -25.04
C SER A 11 17.64 -8.30 -26.20
N PHE A 12 16.75 -7.32 -25.99
CA PHE A 12 15.90 -6.73 -27.03
C PHE A 12 16.69 -6.40 -28.32
N LYS A 13 17.98 -6.09 -28.15
CA LYS A 13 18.97 -5.93 -29.21
C LYS A 13 19.18 -7.17 -30.08
N ASP A 14 19.23 -8.36 -29.49
CA ASP A 14 19.44 -9.64 -30.18
C ASP A 14 18.21 -10.06 -30.98
N GLU A 15 17.01 -9.73 -30.49
CA GLU A 15 15.76 -9.97 -31.23
C GLU A 15 15.64 -9.04 -32.44
N ILE A 16 15.95 -7.75 -32.28
CA ILE A 16 16.00 -6.80 -33.39
C ILE A 16 17.08 -7.20 -34.40
N LYS A 17 18.27 -7.60 -33.95
CA LYS A 17 19.35 -8.04 -34.84
C LYS A 17 18.89 -9.22 -35.71
N LYS A 18 18.27 -10.23 -35.10
CA LYS A 18 17.76 -11.41 -35.83
C LYS A 18 16.65 -11.04 -36.82
N PHE A 19 15.71 -10.18 -36.43
CA PHE A 19 14.62 -9.74 -37.30
C PHE A 19 15.12 -8.94 -38.51
N VAL A 20 15.99 -7.96 -38.28
CA VAL A 20 16.56 -7.12 -39.35
C VAL A 20 17.44 -7.95 -40.28
N GLN A 21 18.21 -8.89 -39.73
CA GLN A 21 19.02 -9.82 -40.53
C GLN A 21 18.14 -10.73 -41.39
N SER A 22 17.04 -11.26 -40.85
CA SER A 22 16.11 -12.09 -41.64
C SER A 22 15.43 -11.32 -42.76
N GLU A 23 14.95 -10.10 -42.49
CA GLU A 23 14.30 -9.25 -43.49
C GLU A 23 15.28 -8.79 -44.59
N PHE A 24 16.52 -8.43 -44.22
CA PHE A 24 17.55 -8.08 -45.17
C PHE A 24 17.94 -9.27 -46.07
N GLU A 25 18.08 -10.47 -45.50
CA GLU A 25 18.39 -11.67 -46.29
C GLU A 25 17.24 -12.07 -47.22
N ILE A 26 15.98 -11.90 -46.81
CA ILE A 26 14.79 -12.14 -47.65
C ILE A 26 14.77 -11.14 -48.82
N LEU A 27 15.00 -9.85 -48.55
CA LEU A 27 15.01 -8.79 -49.56
C LEU A 27 16.17 -8.96 -50.56
N VAL A 28 17.37 -9.30 -50.09
CA VAL A 28 18.53 -9.53 -50.97
C VAL A 28 18.36 -10.79 -51.83
N LYS A 29 17.78 -11.87 -51.28
CA LYS A 29 17.42 -13.07 -52.06
C LYS A 29 16.37 -12.79 -53.13
N SER A 30 15.51 -11.79 -52.93
CA SER A 30 14.50 -11.38 -53.91
C SER A 30 15.06 -10.50 -55.04
N LEU A 31 16.23 -9.87 -54.84
CA LEU A 31 16.80 -8.88 -55.77
C LEU A 31 18.06 -9.31 -56.54
N CYS A 32 18.86 -10.28 -56.05
CA CYS A 32 20.19 -10.60 -56.62
C CYS A 32 20.32 -12.04 -57.16
N SER A 33 21.03 -12.23 -58.29
CA SER A 33 21.42 -13.54 -58.86
C SER A 33 22.69 -14.14 -58.20
N GLU A 34 22.90 -15.45 -58.36
CA GLU A 34 23.83 -16.31 -57.59
C GLU A 34 25.27 -15.81 -57.38
N GLU A 35 25.84 -15.01 -58.28
CA GLU A 35 27.23 -14.52 -58.17
C GLU A 35 27.49 -13.40 -57.14
N GLU A 36 26.50 -12.59 -56.74
CA GLU A 36 26.72 -11.47 -55.79
C GLU A 36 26.59 -11.86 -54.31
N LEU A 37 26.07 -13.05 -54.03
CA LEU A 37 25.77 -13.57 -52.68
C LEU A 37 27.01 -13.76 -51.78
N LYS A 38 28.24 -13.74 -52.31
CA LYS A 38 29.46 -13.97 -51.53
C LYS A 38 29.92 -12.76 -50.70
N ARG A 39 29.44 -11.53 -50.99
CA ARG A 39 29.76 -10.31 -50.21
C ARG A 39 28.64 -9.87 -49.26
N VAL A 40 27.44 -10.40 -49.45
CA VAL A 40 26.21 -10.06 -48.73
C VAL A 40 26.23 -10.38 -47.22
N PRO A 41 26.81 -11.49 -46.73
CA PRO A 41 26.71 -11.85 -45.31
C PRO A 41 27.36 -10.81 -44.39
N ASN A 42 28.52 -10.30 -44.80
CA ASN A 42 29.29 -9.34 -44.00
C ASN A 42 28.62 -7.96 -43.97
N ILE A 43 27.99 -7.55 -45.08
CA ILE A 43 27.27 -6.27 -45.16
C ILE A 43 25.93 -6.35 -44.41
N SER A 44 25.23 -7.49 -44.50
CA SER A 44 24.01 -7.79 -43.73
C SER A 44 24.26 -7.71 -42.23
N GLU A 45 25.34 -8.31 -41.76
CA GLU A 45 25.68 -8.33 -40.34
C GLU A 45 26.08 -6.94 -39.82
N ILE A 46 26.87 -6.18 -40.58
CA ILE A 46 27.26 -4.80 -40.21
C ILE A 46 26.04 -3.86 -40.23
N PHE A 47 25.15 -3.99 -41.21
CA PHE A 47 23.95 -3.16 -41.31
C PHE A 47 22.95 -3.49 -40.20
N SER A 48 22.68 -4.77 -39.95
CA SER A 48 21.79 -5.22 -38.87
C SER A 48 22.32 -4.81 -37.49
N GLU A 49 23.63 -4.88 -37.25
CA GLU A 49 24.22 -4.46 -35.99
C GLU A 49 24.17 -2.94 -35.78
N ASN A 50 24.41 -2.14 -36.82
CA ASN A 50 24.30 -0.68 -36.74
C ASN A 50 22.85 -0.22 -36.58
N LEU A 51 21.91 -0.87 -37.26
CA LEU A 51 20.49 -0.55 -37.15
C LEU A 51 19.92 -0.99 -35.80
N ALA A 52 20.32 -2.16 -35.28
CA ALA A 52 20.00 -2.58 -33.93
C ALA A 52 20.57 -1.63 -32.87
N LYS A 53 21.83 -1.17 -33.02
CA LYS A 53 22.41 -0.15 -32.12
C LYS A 53 21.62 1.16 -32.16
N SER A 54 21.27 1.65 -33.35
CA SER A 54 20.53 2.92 -33.49
C SER A 54 19.08 2.84 -33.00
N ILE A 55 18.43 1.68 -33.14
CA ILE A 55 17.09 1.43 -32.57
C ILE A 55 17.18 1.34 -31.05
N VAL A 56 18.13 0.59 -30.51
CA VAL A 56 18.33 0.48 -29.05
C VAL A 56 18.61 1.85 -28.45
N GLU A 57 19.46 2.67 -29.07
CA GLU A 57 19.75 4.04 -28.61
C GLU A 57 18.53 4.98 -28.66
N LYS A 58 17.57 4.74 -29.58
CA LYS A 58 16.31 5.52 -29.65
C LYS A 58 15.19 4.97 -28.76
N VAL A 59 15.21 3.67 -28.44
CA VAL A 59 14.14 2.96 -27.74
C VAL A 59 14.45 2.79 -26.24
N GLU A 60 15.70 2.49 -25.88
CA GLU A 60 16.17 2.55 -24.50
C GLU A 60 16.30 4.02 -24.12
N ASN A 61 15.33 4.50 -23.34
CA ASN A 61 15.41 5.78 -22.68
C ASN A 61 15.68 5.55 -21.19
N PRO A 62 16.97 5.43 -20.79
CA PRO A 62 17.34 5.12 -19.41
C PRO A 62 16.88 6.22 -18.43
N GLU A 63 16.67 7.45 -18.88
CA GLU A 63 16.10 8.51 -18.04
C GLU A 63 14.61 8.26 -17.75
N ARG A 64 13.85 7.84 -18.76
CA ARG A 64 12.44 7.48 -18.61
C ARG A 64 12.30 6.29 -17.67
N ASP A 65 13.14 5.27 -17.83
CA ASP A 65 13.07 4.06 -17.01
C ASP A 65 13.49 4.32 -15.56
N LYS A 66 14.50 5.19 -15.34
CA LYS A 66 14.82 5.69 -13.99
C LYS A 66 13.66 6.45 -13.37
N LYS A 67 13.04 7.37 -14.12
CA LYS A 67 11.89 8.14 -13.64
C LYS A 67 10.70 7.22 -13.32
N LEU A 68 10.45 6.22 -14.15
CA LEU A 68 9.41 5.21 -13.94
C LEU A 68 9.70 4.38 -12.67
N SER A 69 10.95 3.99 -12.47
CA SER A 69 11.37 3.25 -11.28
C SER A 69 11.20 4.06 -9.99
N ILE A 70 11.50 5.35 -10.02
CA ILE A 70 11.30 6.26 -8.89
C ILE A 70 9.80 6.38 -8.58
N LEU A 71 8.98 6.71 -9.59
CA LEU A 71 7.52 6.77 -9.46
C LEU A 71 6.92 5.48 -8.90
N TYR A 72 7.37 4.33 -9.42
CA TYR A 72 6.90 3.03 -8.96
C TYR A 72 7.29 2.76 -7.49
N THR A 73 8.51 3.13 -7.10
CA THR A 73 9.00 2.95 -5.72
C THR A 73 8.23 3.85 -4.76
N HIS A 74 8.00 5.11 -5.16
CA HIS A 74 7.19 6.06 -4.42
C HIS A 74 5.77 5.54 -4.21
N GLU A 75 5.05 5.18 -5.28
CA GLU A 75 3.69 4.62 -5.23
C GLU A 75 3.62 3.37 -4.33
N LYS A 76 4.59 2.47 -4.46
CA LYS A 76 4.67 1.25 -3.66
C LYS A 76 4.82 1.55 -2.17
N ASN A 77 5.70 2.48 -1.80
CA ASN A 77 5.92 2.86 -0.41
C ASN A 77 4.65 3.45 0.21
N PHE A 78 3.91 4.30 -0.53
CA PHE A 78 2.61 4.82 -0.06
C PHE A 78 1.57 3.72 0.14
N LEU A 79 1.50 2.75 -0.78
CA LEU A 79 0.58 1.61 -0.66
C LEU A 79 0.94 0.69 0.51
N ASP A 80 2.23 0.49 0.79
CA ASP A 80 2.70 -0.31 1.92
C ASP A 80 2.33 0.38 3.26
N ILE A 81 2.55 1.69 3.39
CA ILE A 81 2.10 2.50 4.53
C ILE A 81 0.57 2.37 4.70
N LEU A 82 -0.21 2.58 3.63
CA LEU A 82 -1.66 2.48 3.70
C LEU A 82 -2.14 1.09 4.15
N LYS A 83 -1.45 0.03 3.72
CA LYS A 83 -1.77 -1.34 4.11
C LYS A 83 -1.50 -1.59 5.58
N GLU A 84 -0.41 -1.07 6.12
CA GLU A 84 -0.03 -1.20 7.53
C GLU A 84 -1.03 -0.49 8.44
N TYR A 85 -1.36 0.76 8.12
CA TYR A 85 -2.27 1.55 8.94
C TYR A 85 -3.76 1.18 8.81
N LYS A 86 -4.15 0.42 7.78
CA LYS A 86 -5.53 -0.02 7.57
C LYS A 86 -6.08 -0.83 8.75
N GLU A 87 -5.30 -1.78 9.27
CA GLU A 87 -5.76 -2.62 10.38
C GLU A 87 -5.79 -1.83 11.69
N GLU A 88 -4.86 -0.90 11.88
CA GLU A 88 -4.82 -0.04 13.06
C GLU A 88 -6.00 0.97 13.09
N ILE A 89 -6.37 1.53 11.92
CA ILE A 89 -7.56 2.38 11.78
C ILE A 89 -8.85 1.59 12.09
N LYS A 90 -8.94 0.34 11.62
CA LYS A 90 -10.07 -0.54 11.95
C LYS A 90 -10.11 -0.85 13.44
N PHE A 91 -8.97 -1.09 14.06
CA PHE A 91 -8.86 -1.34 15.49
C PHE A 91 -9.38 -0.14 16.30
N ALA A 92 -8.91 1.07 16.00
CA ALA A 92 -9.40 2.30 16.61
C ALA A 92 -10.92 2.49 16.44
N THR A 93 -11.43 2.23 15.24
CA THR A 93 -12.88 2.31 14.94
C THR A 93 -13.68 1.30 15.77
N THR A 94 -13.13 0.09 15.95
CA THR A 94 -13.75 -0.98 16.72
C THR A 94 -13.85 -0.59 18.19
N ILE A 95 -12.75 -0.13 18.80
CA ILE A 95 -12.75 0.35 20.20
C ILE A 95 -13.77 1.46 20.40
N GLN A 96 -13.80 2.45 19.51
CA GLN A 96 -14.76 3.56 19.65
C GLN A 96 -16.22 3.09 19.52
N SER A 97 -16.48 2.10 18.65
CA SER A 97 -17.79 1.48 18.52
C SER A 97 -18.18 0.68 19.76
N GLU A 98 -17.24 -0.06 20.34
CA GLU A 98 -17.47 -0.86 21.57
C GLU A 98 -17.77 0.04 22.76
N ILE A 99 -17.02 1.13 22.96
CA ILE A 99 -17.28 2.11 24.04
C ILE A 99 -18.69 2.69 23.92
N ARG A 100 -19.12 3.09 22.71
CA ARG A 100 -20.48 3.61 22.48
C ARG A 100 -21.55 2.55 22.75
N LYS A 101 -21.29 1.29 22.35
CA LYS A 101 -22.21 0.17 22.57
C LYS A 101 -22.34 -0.13 24.07
N GLU A 102 -21.22 -0.15 24.79
CA GLU A 102 -21.18 -0.36 26.23
C GLU A 102 -21.96 0.74 26.97
N GLU A 103 -21.74 2.00 26.62
CA GLU A 103 -22.49 3.14 27.15
C GLU A 103 -24.00 2.98 26.93
N ALA A 104 -24.41 2.66 25.70
CA ALA A 104 -25.80 2.45 25.36
C ALA A 104 -26.42 1.27 26.14
N THR A 105 -25.71 0.15 26.27
CA THR A 105 -26.17 -1.01 27.04
C THR A 105 -26.29 -0.69 28.53
N PHE A 106 -25.33 0.03 29.10
CA PHE A 106 -25.35 0.43 30.50
C PHE A 106 -26.59 1.27 30.84
N PHE A 107 -26.87 2.33 30.07
CA PHE A 107 -28.00 3.22 30.34
C PHE A 107 -29.37 2.62 29.99
N SER A 108 -29.43 1.72 29.00
CA SER A 108 -30.71 1.13 28.55
C SER A 108 -31.15 -0.11 29.34
N SER A 109 -30.21 -0.96 29.76
CA SER A 109 -30.49 -2.24 30.43
C SER A 109 -29.92 -2.24 31.84
N THR A 110 -28.59 -2.16 31.99
CA THR A 110 -27.91 -2.48 33.24
C THR A 110 -28.33 -1.55 34.37
N LEU A 111 -28.41 -0.24 34.12
CA LEU A 111 -28.85 0.73 35.12
C LEU A 111 -30.29 0.50 35.56
N LYS A 112 -31.17 0.11 34.62
CA LYS A 112 -32.58 -0.17 34.91
C LYS A 112 -32.74 -1.43 35.74
N GLU A 113 -31.97 -2.47 35.43
CA GLU A 113 -31.92 -3.71 36.20
C GLU A 113 -31.41 -3.45 37.63
N VAL A 114 -30.30 -2.72 37.79
CA VAL A 114 -29.77 -2.34 39.10
C VAL A 114 -30.79 -1.51 39.89
N CYS A 115 -31.46 -0.55 39.27
CA CYS A 115 -32.51 0.24 39.92
C CYS A 115 -33.69 -0.63 40.37
N ASN A 116 -34.07 -1.65 39.60
CA ASN A 116 -35.16 -2.55 39.97
C ASN A 116 -34.74 -3.48 41.13
N SER A 117 -33.54 -4.06 41.09
CA SER A 117 -33.01 -4.89 42.19
C SER A 117 -32.84 -4.10 43.49
N LEU A 118 -32.45 -2.83 43.40
CA LEU A 118 -32.35 -1.95 44.58
C LEU A 118 -33.73 -1.62 45.19
N LYS A 119 -34.78 -1.55 44.38
CA LYS A 119 -36.16 -1.33 44.86
C LYS A 119 -36.76 -2.57 45.53
N GLU A 120 -36.37 -3.75 45.09
CA GLU A 120 -36.80 -5.03 45.68
C GLU A 120 -36.14 -5.29 47.03
N THR A 121 -34.98 -4.71 47.27
CA THR A 121 -34.29 -4.77 48.56
C THR A 121 -34.86 -3.72 49.52
N GLN A 122 -35.19 -4.11 50.76
CA GLN A 122 -35.70 -3.20 51.81
C GLN A 122 -34.60 -2.29 52.37
N ILE A 123 -33.85 -1.63 51.50
CA ILE A 123 -32.81 -0.67 51.85
C ILE A 123 -33.44 0.72 51.96
N ASP A 124 -32.94 1.56 52.86
CA ASP A 124 -33.41 2.93 52.98
C ASP A 124 -33.34 3.68 51.63
N PRO A 125 -34.42 4.35 51.20
CA PRO A 125 -34.46 5.04 49.91
C PRO A 125 -33.34 6.08 49.71
N LYS A 126 -32.83 6.69 50.79
CA LYS A 126 -31.73 7.67 50.70
C LYS A 126 -30.41 6.98 50.32
N CYS A 127 -30.14 5.81 50.89
CA CYS A 127 -28.98 5.00 50.54
C CYS A 127 -29.08 4.48 49.10
N GLN A 128 -30.28 4.08 48.66
CA GLN A 128 -30.50 3.63 47.28
C GLN A 128 -30.14 4.71 46.25
N VAL A 129 -30.63 5.94 46.44
CA VAL A 129 -30.34 7.07 45.55
C VAL A 129 -28.86 7.41 45.54
N GLN A 130 -28.21 7.40 46.71
CA GLN A 130 -26.78 7.68 46.82
C GLN A 130 -25.94 6.65 46.06
N TRP A 131 -26.22 5.36 46.21
CA TRP A 131 -25.47 4.31 45.52
C TRP A 131 -25.66 4.33 44.01
N ILE A 132 -26.88 4.61 43.53
CA ILE A 132 -27.13 4.78 42.10
C ILE A 132 -26.35 5.97 41.56
N TYR A 133 -26.35 7.09 42.28
CA TYR A 133 -25.58 8.27 41.91
C TYR A 133 -24.08 7.97 41.83
N ASP A 134 -23.52 7.32 42.86
CA ASP A 134 -22.10 6.97 42.91
C ASP A 134 -21.72 5.97 41.81
N LEU A 135 -22.59 5.00 41.52
CA LEU A 135 -22.40 4.05 40.42
C LEU A 135 -22.39 4.76 39.07
N VAL A 136 -23.39 5.59 38.78
CA VAL A 136 -23.48 6.33 37.52
C VAL A 136 -22.30 7.28 37.37
N SER A 137 -21.93 8.00 38.43
CA SER A 137 -20.79 8.91 38.44
C SER A 137 -19.46 8.18 38.17
N SER A 138 -19.22 7.08 38.87
CA SER A 138 -18.02 6.25 38.70
C SER A 138 -17.95 5.66 37.30
N TYR A 139 -19.05 5.08 36.82
CA TYR A 139 -19.11 4.48 35.49
C TYR A 139 -18.92 5.53 34.39
N THR A 140 -19.59 6.68 34.48
CA THR A 140 -19.42 7.80 33.54
C THR A 140 -17.98 8.31 33.54
N SER A 141 -17.32 8.35 34.70
CA SER A 141 -15.92 8.78 34.80
C SER A 141 -14.98 7.76 34.16
N SER A 142 -15.21 6.47 34.37
CA SER A 142 -14.45 5.38 33.74
C SER A 142 -14.61 5.38 32.23
N LEU A 143 -15.84 5.54 31.74
CA LEU A 143 -16.14 5.60 30.30
C LEU A 143 -15.47 6.82 29.63
N LYS A 144 -15.51 7.99 30.29
CA LYS A 144 -14.81 9.19 29.81
C LYS A 144 -13.31 8.97 29.72
N LEU A 145 -12.71 8.29 30.70
CA LEU A 145 -11.29 7.95 30.67
C LEU A 145 -10.97 7.02 29.50
N SER A 146 -11.79 5.98 29.29
CA SER A 146 -11.65 5.05 28.16
C SER A 146 -11.78 5.77 26.82
N SER A 147 -12.77 6.66 26.66
CA SER A 147 -12.94 7.48 25.45
C SER A 147 -11.73 8.36 25.19
N ARG A 148 -11.19 9.03 26.23
CA ARG A 148 -10.01 9.88 26.09
C ARG A 148 -8.77 9.09 25.69
N LEU A 149 -8.60 7.89 26.26
CA LEU A 149 -7.49 7.01 25.88
C LEU A 149 -7.59 6.56 24.42
N ALA A 150 -8.80 6.20 23.96
CA ALA A 150 -9.02 5.85 22.56
C ALA A 150 -8.74 7.04 21.62
N GLU A 151 -9.14 8.25 22.01
CA GLU A 151 -8.84 9.48 21.26
C GLU A 151 -7.33 9.77 21.20
N GLU A 152 -6.63 9.67 22.33
CA GLU A 152 -5.17 9.83 22.41
C GLU A 152 -4.45 8.81 21.50
N HIS A 153 -4.91 7.56 21.47
CA HIS A 153 -4.39 6.52 20.56
C HIS A 153 -4.57 6.91 19.09
N VAL A 154 -5.75 7.38 18.69
CA VAL A 154 -6.01 7.82 17.30
C VAL A 154 -5.14 9.01 16.92
N ILE A 155 -4.93 9.96 17.83
CA ILE A 155 -4.05 11.12 17.59
C ILE A 155 -2.60 10.67 17.43
N SER A 156 -2.12 9.75 18.29
CA SER A 156 -0.78 9.18 18.17
C SER A 156 -0.60 8.48 16.83
N LEU A 157 -1.58 7.64 16.45
CA LEU A 157 -1.57 6.92 15.18
C LEU A 157 -1.47 7.87 13.98
N LEU A 158 -2.25 8.95 13.99
CA LEU A 158 -2.20 9.95 12.94
C LEU A 158 -0.83 10.66 12.88
N GLY A 159 -0.23 10.91 14.05
CA GLY A 159 1.13 11.44 14.15
C GLY A 159 2.18 10.50 13.56
N ASP A 160 2.07 9.20 13.83
CA ASP A 160 2.97 8.17 13.30
C ASP A 160 2.84 8.05 11.78
N ILE A 161 1.60 8.05 11.24
CA ILE A 161 1.35 8.10 9.79
C ILE A 161 2.03 9.32 9.16
N GLN A 162 1.84 10.50 9.74
CA GLN A 162 2.41 11.75 9.21
C GLN A 162 3.94 11.73 9.23
N LYS A 163 4.52 11.16 10.29
CA LYS A 163 5.96 11.01 10.42
C LYS A 163 6.52 10.05 9.39
N ASP A 164 5.92 8.87 9.22
CA ASP A 164 6.37 7.87 8.24
C ASP A 164 6.27 8.39 6.80
N VAL A 165 5.19 9.10 6.48
CA VAL A 165 5.04 9.78 5.18
C VAL A 165 6.13 10.83 5.00
N SER A 166 6.41 11.64 6.02
CA SER A 166 7.46 12.67 5.96
C SER A 166 8.85 12.06 5.82
N ASP A 167 9.13 10.94 6.49
CA ASP A 167 10.42 10.24 6.44
C ASP A 167 10.65 9.57 5.08
N VAL A 168 9.58 9.12 4.40
CA VAL A 168 9.66 8.63 3.01
C VAL A 168 9.92 9.77 2.03
N ILE A 169 9.25 10.91 2.19
CA ILE A 169 9.44 12.09 1.33
C ILE A 169 10.85 12.69 1.51
N ASN A 170 11.38 12.74 2.72
CA ASN A 170 12.69 13.35 3.03
C ASN A 170 13.89 12.42 2.76
N LYS A 171 13.66 11.14 2.41
CA LYS A 171 14.70 10.18 2.02
C LYS A 171 15.02 10.20 0.52
N GLU A 172 14.26 10.94 -0.28
CA GLU A 172 14.56 11.27 -1.68
C GLU A 172 15.48 12.50 -1.79
#